data_AF-A0A9W8J4M6-F1
#
_entry.id   AF-A0A9W8J4M6-F1
#
_cell.length_a   1.000
_cell.length_b   1.000
_cell.length_c   1.000
_cell.angle_alpha   90.00
_cell.angle_beta   90.00
_cell.angle_gamma   90.00
#
_symmetry.space_group_name_H-M   'P 1'
#
loop_
_entity.id
_entity.type
_entity.pdbx_description
1 polymer ?
#
loop_
_entity_poly.entity_id
_entity_poly.type
_entity_poly.pdbx_seq_one_letter_code
_entity_poly.pdbx_strand_id
1 'polypeptide(L)'
;MPNNHLLGGAIAIIATVHLAIQIPGVNLRTITYGSPRVGNQAFVDFVNGLGVMNRINNKQDPVPILPGRSFNFAHTEGEIHIVNSSAWVSCPGQDNTNSQCTIGYVPNILVGNVGDHLGPYDGVYLGQC
;
A
#
# COMPACT_ATOMS: atom_id res chain seq x y z
N MET A 1 -15.83 -17.48 1.16
CA MET A 1 -15.25 -16.59 0.13
C MET A 1 -14.48 -15.48 0.84
N PRO A 2 -13.14 -15.53 0.92
CA PRO A 2 -12.39 -14.55 1.69
C PRO A 2 -11.67 -13.52 0.79
N ASN A 3 -12.41 -12.66 0.05
CA ASN A 3 -11.78 -11.88 -1.04
C ASN A 3 -11.99 -10.35 -1.00
N ASN A 4 -12.58 -9.76 0.04
CA ASN A 4 -12.97 -8.34 -0.01
C ASN A 4 -11.93 -7.34 0.57
N HIS A 5 -10.79 -7.80 1.08
CA HIS A 5 -9.73 -6.91 1.63
C HIS A 5 -8.72 -6.46 0.55
N LEU A 6 -8.34 -7.37 -0.35
CA LEU A 6 -7.32 -7.17 -1.39
C LEU A 6 -7.58 -5.94 -2.28
N LEU A 7 -8.85 -5.61 -2.53
CA LEU A 7 -9.27 -4.47 -3.38
C LEU A 7 -9.52 -3.17 -2.60
N GLY A 8 -9.75 -3.26 -1.28
CA GLY A 8 -10.17 -2.12 -0.45
C GLY A 8 -9.13 -1.00 -0.44
N GLY A 9 -7.83 -1.35 -0.42
CA GLY A 9 -6.73 -0.37 -0.48
C GLY A 9 -6.73 0.44 -1.78
N ALA A 10 -6.92 -0.23 -2.92
CA ALA A 10 -7.01 0.46 -4.21
C ALA A 10 -8.22 1.39 -4.29
N ILE A 11 -9.38 0.93 -3.82
CA ILE A 11 -10.60 1.73 -3.77
C ILE A 11 -10.41 2.95 -2.87
N ALA A 12 -9.76 2.80 -1.71
CA ALA A 12 -9.52 3.92 -0.80
C ALA A 12 -8.65 5.02 -1.43
N ILE A 13 -7.63 4.64 -2.22
CA ILE A 13 -6.80 5.59 -2.97
C ILE A 13 -7.65 6.33 -4.03
N ILE A 14 -8.48 5.62 -4.78
CA ILE A 14 -9.39 6.24 -5.76
C ILE A 14 -10.43 7.14 -5.06
N ALA A 15 -10.95 6.71 -3.90
CA ALA A 15 -11.89 7.48 -3.11
C ALA A 15 -11.26 8.78 -2.58
N THR A 16 -9.96 8.79 -2.29
CA THR A 16 -9.22 10.02 -1.93
C THR A 16 -9.36 11.05 -3.04
N VAL A 17 -9.12 10.65 -4.29
CA VAL A 17 -9.25 11.54 -5.45
C VAL A 17 -10.69 12.05 -5.58
N HIS A 18 -11.65 11.13 -5.49
CA HIS A 18 -13.06 11.48 -5.62
C HIS A 18 -13.49 12.50 -4.54
N LEU A 19 -13.15 12.24 -3.27
CA LEU A 19 -13.51 13.13 -2.17
C LEU A 19 -12.82 14.48 -2.27
N ALA A 20 -11.54 14.54 -2.68
CA ALA A 20 -10.81 15.79 -2.82
C ALA A 20 -11.42 16.70 -3.90
N ILE A 21 -11.90 16.12 -5.00
CA ILE A 21 -12.54 16.87 -6.09
C ILE A 21 -13.96 17.30 -5.70
N GLN A 22 -14.74 16.41 -5.11
CA GLN A 22 -16.15 16.66 -4.81
C GLN A 22 -16.38 17.52 -3.57
N ILE A 23 -15.40 17.57 -2.65
CA ILE A 23 -15.49 18.32 -1.40
C ILE A 23 -14.25 19.22 -1.23
N PRO A 24 -14.17 20.36 -1.94
CA PRO A 24 -12.99 21.22 -1.88
C PRO A 24 -12.70 21.73 -0.46
N GLY A 25 -11.42 21.81 -0.09
CA GLY A 25 -10.96 22.41 1.18
C GLY A 25 -10.94 21.46 2.39
N VAL A 26 -11.22 20.17 2.21
CA VAL A 26 -11.09 19.17 3.27
C VAL A 26 -9.68 18.60 3.37
N ASN A 27 -9.24 18.30 4.60
CA ASN A 27 -8.00 17.58 4.83
C ASN A 27 -8.28 16.08 4.79
N LEU A 28 -7.72 15.39 3.79
CA LEU A 28 -7.85 13.94 3.65
C LEU A 28 -6.63 13.22 4.19
N ARG A 29 -6.89 12.11 4.87
CA ARG A 29 -5.89 11.12 5.24
C ARG A 29 -6.40 9.74 4.86
N THR A 30 -5.58 9.00 4.13
CA THR A 30 -5.93 7.67 3.64
C THR A 30 -4.93 6.66 4.18
N ILE A 31 -5.46 5.69 4.91
CA ILE A 31 -4.69 4.59 5.50
C ILE A 31 -5.11 3.31 4.77
N THR A 32 -4.14 2.58 4.23
CA THR A 32 -4.39 1.29 3.57
C THR A 32 -3.49 0.21 4.15
N TYR A 33 -3.99 -1.03 4.13
CA TYR A 33 -3.28 -2.22 4.58
C TYR A 33 -3.12 -3.17 3.40
N GLY A 34 -1.87 -3.46 3.01
CA GLY A 34 -1.57 -4.36 1.89
C GLY A 34 -2.06 -3.86 0.52
N SER A 35 -2.14 -2.53 0.31
CA SER A 35 -2.70 -1.99 -0.94
C SER A 35 -1.83 -2.32 -2.16
N PRO A 36 -2.42 -2.81 -3.27
CA PRO A 36 -1.71 -2.88 -4.55
C PRO A 36 -1.42 -1.48 -5.11
N ARG A 37 -0.59 -1.42 -6.16
CA ARG A 37 -0.43 -0.20 -6.98
C ARG A 37 -1.72 0.07 -7.74
N VAL A 38 -2.05 1.35 -7.90
CA VAL A 38 -3.34 1.78 -8.45
C VAL A 38 -3.20 2.46 -9.80
N GLY A 39 -2.14 3.23 -10.01
CA GLY A 39 -1.93 3.98 -11.24
C GLY A 39 -0.46 4.20 -11.55
N ASN A 40 -0.20 4.98 -12.59
CA ASN A 40 1.14 5.35 -13.01
C ASN A 40 1.72 6.48 -12.16
N GLN A 41 2.95 6.90 -12.48
CA GLN A 41 3.65 7.99 -11.79
C GLN A 41 2.82 9.28 -11.70
N ALA A 42 2.25 9.73 -12.82
CA ALA A 42 1.43 10.95 -12.84
C ALA A 42 0.19 10.85 -11.93
N PHE A 43 -0.44 9.68 -11.87
CA PHE A 43 -1.58 9.45 -10.98
C PHE A 43 -1.16 9.49 -9.51
N VAL A 44 -0.07 8.84 -9.12
CA VAL A 44 0.35 8.81 -7.70
C VAL A 44 0.88 10.16 -7.23
N ASP A 45 1.53 10.93 -8.10
CA ASP A 45 1.95 12.31 -7.80
C ASP A 45 0.73 13.21 -7.60
N PHE A 46 -0.29 13.06 -8.44
CA PHE A 46 -1.56 13.75 -8.27
C PHE A 46 -2.21 13.41 -6.93
N VAL A 47 -2.32 12.12 -6.57
CA VAL A 47 -2.90 11.67 -5.30
C VAL A 47 -2.14 12.22 -4.09
N ASN A 48 -0.80 12.18 -4.12
CA ASN A 48 0.04 12.72 -3.04
C ASN A 48 -0.22 14.23 -2.80
N GLY A 49 -0.60 14.97 -3.83
CA GLY A 49 -0.99 16.39 -3.71
C GLY A 49 -2.38 16.63 -3.09
N LEU A 50 -3.21 15.60 -2.93
CA LEU A 50 -4.61 15.73 -2.47
C LEU A 50 -4.80 15.37 -0.99
N GLY A 51 -3.84 14.70 -0.36
CA GLY A 51 -3.97 14.29 1.05
C GLY A 51 -2.79 13.45 1.54
N VAL A 52 -2.81 13.14 2.84
CA VAL A 52 -1.75 12.36 3.50
C VAL A 52 -1.99 10.87 3.28
N MET A 53 -1.03 10.20 2.66
CA MET A 53 -1.06 8.75 2.44
C MET A 53 -0.29 8.01 3.53
N ASN A 54 -0.88 6.94 4.06
CA ASN A 54 -0.22 5.99 4.96
C ASN A 54 -0.48 4.58 4.45
N ARG A 55 0.56 3.94 3.93
CA ARG A 55 0.45 2.62 3.30
C ARG A 55 1.17 1.59 4.14
N ILE A 56 0.40 0.76 4.82
CA ILE A 56 0.92 -0.23 5.75
C ILE A 56 1.05 -1.56 5.01
N ASN A 57 2.28 -2.03 4.82
CA ASN A 57 2.57 -3.30 4.17
C ASN A 57 3.11 -4.28 5.21
N ASN A 58 2.79 -5.57 5.07
CA ASN A 58 3.13 -6.58 6.07
C ASN A 58 4.06 -7.64 5.51
N LYS A 59 5.25 -7.77 6.10
CA LYS A 59 6.22 -8.84 5.87
C LYS A 59 6.42 -9.14 4.38
N GLN A 60 6.24 -10.39 3.97
CA GLN A 60 6.37 -10.80 2.59
C GLN A 60 5.04 -10.74 1.81
N ASP A 61 4.09 -9.89 2.19
CA ASP A 61 2.86 -9.69 1.42
C ASP A 61 3.19 -9.32 -0.04
N PRO A 62 2.79 -10.16 -1.02
CA PRO A 62 3.04 -9.89 -2.43
C PRO A 62 2.09 -8.86 -3.04
N VAL A 63 0.97 -8.52 -2.39
CA VAL A 63 -0.06 -7.67 -3.00
C VAL A 63 0.45 -6.25 -3.29
N PRO A 64 1.19 -5.59 -2.38
CA PRO A 64 1.75 -4.27 -2.66
C PRO A 64 2.72 -4.24 -3.84
N ILE A 65 3.32 -5.35 -4.27
CA ILE A 65 4.21 -5.31 -5.45
C ILE A 65 3.46 -5.49 -6.77
N LEU A 66 2.13 -5.57 -6.75
CA LEU A 66 1.28 -5.74 -7.92
C LEU A 66 0.38 -4.53 -8.18
N PRO A 67 0.08 -4.18 -9.44
CA PRO A 67 0.83 -4.56 -10.64
C PRO A 67 2.30 -4.10 -10.56
N GLY A 68 3.21 -4.78 -11.25
CA GLY A 68 4.64 -4.51 -11.18
C GLY A 68 5.05 -3.16 -11.80
N ARG A 69 6.18 -2.60 -11.33
CA ARG A 69 6.74 -1.33 -11.86
C ARG A 69 7.08 -1.39 -13.35
N SER A 70 7.43 -2.58 -13.86
CA SER A 70 7.67 -2.81 -15.29
C SER A 70 6.45 -2.56 -16.18
N PHE A 71 5.24 -2.55 -15.60
CA PHE A 71 4.00 -2.22 -16.28
C PHE A 71 3.61 -0.74 -16.12
N ASN A 72 4.55 0.13 -15.74
CA ASN A 72 4.35 1.56 -15.52
C ASN A 72 3.37 1.90 -14.39
N PHE A 73 3.28 1.03 -13.38
CA PHE A 73 2.57 1.30 -12.13
C PHE A 73 3.54 1.81 -11.07
N ALA A 74 3.10 2.80 -10.32
CA ALA A 74 3.85 3.39 -9.22
C ALA A 74 3.01 3.39 -7.95
N HIS A 75 3.66 3.72 -6.84
CA HIS A 75 3.06 3.79 -5.53
C HIS A 75 3.01 5.22 -5.01
N THR A 76 1.95 5.56 -4.29
CA THR A 76 1.94 6.80 -3.48
C THR A 76 2.98 6.71 -2.37
N GLU A 77 3.34 7.86 -1.80
CA GLU A 77 4.30 7.90 -0.69
C GLU A 77 3.70 7.40 0.63
N GLY A 78 4.49 7.44 1.70
CA GLY A 78 4.01 7.16 3.05
C GLY A 78 3.95 5.67 3.39
N GLU A 79 4.85 4.87 2.81
CA GLU A 79 4.98 3.46 3.17
C GLU A 79 5.47 3.31 4.62
N ILE A 80 4.80 2.44 5.36
CA ILE A 80 5.24 1.90 6.63
C ILE A 80 5.23 0.38 6.49
N HIS A 81 6.41 -0.23 6.59
CA HIS A 81 6.58 -1.65 6.35
C HIS A 81 6.82 -2.40 7.67
N ILE A 82 6.00 -3.41 7.94
CA ILE A 82 6.15 -4.29 9.10
C ILE A 82 7.08 -5.43 8.70
N VAL A 83 8.32 -5.42 9.18
CA VAL A 83 9.29 -6.49 8.85
C VAL A 83 9.08 -7.74 9.73
N ASN A 84 9.76 -8.85 9.41
CA ASN A 84 9.61 -10.13 10.14
C ASN A 84 9.84 -10.06 11.65
N SER A 85 10.61 -9.08 12.15
CA SER A 85 10.78 -8.84 13.59
C SER A 85 9.59 -8.12 14.23
N SER A 86 8.51 -7.89 13.49
CA SER A 86 7.35 -7.07 13.87
C SER A 86 7.67 -5.59 14.09
N ALA A 87 8.87 -5.13 13.70
CA ALA A 87 9.21 -3.71 13.72
C ALA A 87 8.53 -2.97 12.57
N TRP A 88 8.06 -1.75 12.85
CA TRP A 88 7.44 -0.85 11.87
C TRP A 88 8.50 0.11 11.32
N VAL A 89 8.83 -0.05 10.05
CA VAL A 89 9.89 0.70 9.37
C VAL A 89 9.27 1.77 8.47
N SER A 90 9.67 3.03 8.65
CA SER A 90 9.27 4.11 7.76
C SER A 90 10.06 4.04 6.45
N CYS A 91 9.36 4.04 5.34
CA CYS A 91 9.91 3.93 3.99
C CYS A 91 9.61 5.22 3.21
N PRO A 92 10.50 6.23 3.31
CA PRO A 92 10.23 7.55 2.73
C PRO A 92 10.25 7.51 1.20
N GLY A 93 9.41 8.36 0.59
CA GLY A 93 9.26 8.47 -0.86
C GLY A 93 8.36 7.40 -1.47
N GLN A 94 8.38 7.33 -2.79
CA GLN A 94 7.62 6.38 -3.59
C GLN A 94 8.52 5.20 -3.99
N ASP A 95 7.97 3.98 -3.95
CA ASP A 95 8.65 2.73 -4.37
C ASP A 95 10.10 2.58 -3.83
N ASN A 96 10.31 2.88 -2.54
CA ASN A 96 11.61 2.85 -1.89
C ASN A 96 12.25 1.45 -1.93
N THR A 97 13.45 1.34 -2.50
CA THR A 97 14.15 0.07 -2.75
C THR A 97 15.05 -0.39 -1.61
N ASN A 98 15.03 0.30 -0.45
CA ASN A 98 15.74 -0.16 0.74
C ASN A 98 15.33 -1.60 1.08
N SER A 99 16.27 -2.41 1.56
CA SER A 99 16.04 -3.83 1.88
C SER A 99 15.02 -4.06 2.98
N GLN A 100 14.64 -3.04 3.75
CA GLN A 100 13.59 -3.08 4.77
C GLN A 100 12.26 -2.51 4.29
N CYS A 101 12.17 -2.00 3.06
CA CYS A 101 10.95 -1.51 2.43
C CYS A 101 10.41 -2.53 1.43
N THR A 102 9.11 -2.58 1.21
CA THR A 102 8.43 -3.67 0.49
C THR A 102 9.04 -3.95 -0.87
N ILE A 103 9.50 -2.91 -1.60
CA ILE A 103 10.10 -3.09 -2.92
C ILE A 103 11.46 -3.77 -2.87
N GLY A 104 12.26 -3.50 -1.85
CA GLY A 104 13.51 -4.23 -1.61
C GLY A 104 13.30 -5.55 -0.87
N TYR A 105 12.26 -5.65 -0.03
CA TYR A 105 11.95 -6.79 0.84
C TYR A 105 11.28 -7.94 0.09
N VAL A 106 10.38 -7.61 -0.84
CA VAL A 106 9.61 -8.55 -1.67
C VAL A 106 9.90 -8.25 -3.14
N PRO A 107 11.08 -8.61 -3.67
CA PRO A 107 11.50 -8.18 -5.01
C PRO A 107 10.64 -8.79 -6.14
N ASN A 108 9.95 -9.90 -5.88
CA ASN A 108 9.06 -10.57 -6.84
C ASN A 108 8.08 -11.52 -6.13
N ILE A 109 7.10 -12.02 -6.89
CA ILE A 109 6.03 -12.90 -6.36
C ILE A 109 6.55 -14.23 -5.78
N LEU A 110 7.73 -14.70 -6.20
CA LEU A 110 8.30 -15.98 -5.73
C LEU A 110 8.90 -15.86 -4.32
N VAL A 111 9.24 -14.63 -3.89
CA VAL A 111 9.69 -14.32 -2.53
C VAL A 111 8.50 -14.01 -1.61
N GLY A 112 7.35 -13.69 -2.20
CA GLY A 112 6.15 -13.31 -1.47
C GLY A 112 5.43 -14.48 -0.79
N ASN A 113 4.73 -14.18 0.29
CA ASN A 113 3.85 -15.07 1.02
C ASN A 113 2.46 -14.43 1.13
N VAL A 114 1.49 -14.95 0.39
CA VAL A 114 0.11 -14.43 0.37
C VAL A 114 -0.56 -14.49 1.74
N GLY A 115 -0.12 -15.38 2.64
CA GLY A 115 -0.64 -15.45 4.01
C GLY A 115 -0.36 -14.17 4.82
N ASP A 116 0.75 -13.48 4.53
CA ASP A 116 1.11 -12.25 5.23
C ASP A 116 0.20 -11.07 4.83
N HIS A 117 -0.57 -11.17 3.75
CA HIS A 117 -1.57 -10.16 3.40
C HIS A 117 -2.70 -10.06 4.44
N LEU A 118 -3.01 -11.14 5.16
CA LEU A 118 -4.06 -11.16 6.18
C LEU A 118 -3.58 -10.59 7.53
N GLY A 119 -2.29 -10.23 7.65
CA GLY A 119 -1.68 -9.72 8.86
C GLY A 119 -0.76 -10.74 9.57
N PRO A 120 -0.47 -10.55 10.86
CA PRO A 120 -1.07 -9.54 11.74
C PRO A 120 -0.54 -8.12 11.44
N TYR A 121 -1.44 -7.15 11.41
CA TYR A 121 -1.15 -5.72 11.45
C TYR A 121 -1.37 -5.25 12.90
N ASP A 122 -0.29 -5.11 13.68
CA ASP A 122 -0.34 -4.82 15.12
C ASP A 122 -1.20 -5.83 15.92
N GLY A 123 -1.02 -7.12 15.62
CA GLY A 123 -1.79 -8.20 16.26
C GLY A 123 -3.20 -8.41 15.69
N VAL A 124 -3.68 -7.55 14.80
CA VAL A 124 -5.00 -7.68 14.16
C VAL A 124 -4.86 -8.39 12.81
N TYR A 125 -5.68 -9.43 12.61
CA TYR A 125 -5.82 -10.08 11.30
C TYR A 125 -7.00 -9.50 10.53
N LEU A 126 -6.76 -9.15 9.27
CA LEU A 126 -7.77 -8.61 8.37
C LEU A 126 -8.19 -9.73 7.41
N GLY A 127 -9.48 -10.10 7.42
CA GLY A 127 -10.03 -11.13 6.52
C GLY A 127 -10.24 -12.53 7.11
N GLN A 128 -10.02 -12.72 8.42
CA GLN A 128 -10.59 -13.87 9.15
C GLN A 128 -12.05 -13.55 9.48
N CYS A 129 -12.98 -14.16 8.72
CA CYS A 129 -14.40 -14.23 9.06
C CYS A 129 -14.78 -15.70 9.24
#